data_AF-K1Y4I4-F1
#
_entry.id   AF-K1Y4I4-F1
#
_cell.length_a   1.000
_cell.length_b   1.000
_cell.length_c   1.000
_cell.angle_alpha   90.00
_cell.angle_beta   90.00
_cell.angle_gamma   90.00
#
_symmetry.space_group_name_H-M   'P 1'
#
loop_
_entity.id
_entity.type
_entity.pdbx_description
1 polymer ?
#
loop_
_entity_poly.entity_id
_entity_poly.type
_entity_poly.pdbx_seq_one_letter_code
_entity_poly.pdbx_strand_id
1 'polypeptide(L)'
;MESQFMSKQRTGLPPGLITKEFLKQFKSEEDVSNFMKDLHSQVLEQMLQGEMDAHLGYEKNDVSGNNTGNSRNGNFPKTIQTEHGESTIQIPRDRNGDFEPIIVPKHKSRCQTP
;
A
#
# COMPACT_ATOMS: atom_id res chain seq x y z
N MET A 1 4.11 -20.21 44.50
CA MET A 1 3.20 -19.42 43.65
C MET A 1 4.06 -18.49 42.81
N GLU A 2 4.66 -18.98 41.74
CA GLU A 2 5.32 -18.12 40.75
C GLU A 2 5.06 -18.73 39.38
N SER A 3 4.00 -18.24 38.74
CA SER A 3 3.70 -18.45 37.33
C SER A 3 4.05 -17.14 36.64
N GLN A 4 5.32 -17.00 36.25
CA GLN A 4 5.74 -15.86 35.44
C GLN A 4 5.12 -16.01 34.05
N PHE A 5 4.08 -15.19 33.84
CA PHE A 5 3.46 -14.90 32.57
C PHE A 5 4.54 -14.56 31.53
N MET A 6 4.84 -15.50 30.63
CA MET A 6 5.69 -15.23 29.48
C MET A 6 5.02 -14.13 28.65
N SER A 7 5.66 -12.96 28.59
CA SER A 7 5.26 -11.87 27.71
C SER A 7 5.27 -12.38 26.26
N LYS A 8 4.11 -12.76 25.75
CA LYS A 8 3.94 -13.14 24.35
C LYS A 8 4.16 -11.87 23.54
N GLN A 9 5.35 -11.74 22.96
CA GLN A 9 5.67 -10.69 21.98
C GLN A 9 4.53 -10.67 20.97
N ARG A 10 3.73 -9.60 20.98
CA ARG A 10 2.64 -9.41 20.01
C ARG A 10 3.32 -9.05 18.70
N THR A 11 3.63 -10.06 17.90
CA THR A 11 3.96 -9.83 16.50
C THR A 11 2.74 -9.18 15.86
N GLY A 12 2.88 -7.99 15.28
CA GLY A 12 1.79 -7.31 14.55
C GLY A 12 1.33 -8.08 13.29
N LEU A 13 2.05 -9.16 12.95
CA LEU A 13 1.75 -10.04 11.84
C LEU A 13 0.67 -11.07 12.25
N PRO A 14 -0.35 -11.30 11.41
CA PRO A 14 -1.33 -12.34 11.66
C PRO A 14 -0.65 -13.73 11.69
N PRO A 15 -1.13 -14.64 12.57
CA PRO A 15 -0.55 -15.97 12.67
C PRO A 15 -0.68 -16.71 11.34
N GLY A 16 0.43 -17.29 10.86
CA GLY A 16 0.47 -18.05 9.61
C GLY A 16 0.74 -17.24 8.34
N LEU A 17 0.95 -15.92 8.43
CA LEU A 17 1.33 -15.10 7.26
C LEU A 17 2.71 -15.50 6.70
N ILE A 18 3.65 -15.80 7.60
CA ILE A 18 5.01 -16.23 7.25
C ILE A 18 5.08 -17.75 7.36
N THR A 19 4.87 -18.45 6.23
CA THR A 19 4.95 -19.92 6.16
C THR A 19 6.35 -20.39 5.76
N LYS A 20 6.68 -21.65 6.05
CA LYS A 20 7.96 -22.24 5.64
C LYS A 20 8.07 -22.29 4.11
N GLU A 21 6.95 -22.53 3.43
CA GLU A 21 6.82 -22.55 1.98
C GLU A 21 7.11 -21.17 1.39
N PHE A 22 6.57 -20.11 2.01
CA PHE A 22 6.84 -18.73 1.62
C PHE A 22 8.32 -18.36 1.82
N LEU A 23 8.93 -18.77 2.94
CA LEU A 23 10.33 -18.44 3.23
C LEU A 23 11.34 -19.13 2.30
N LYS A 24 10.99 -20.28 1.71
CA LYS A 24 11.88 -21.02 0.79
C LYS A 24 12.23 -20.25 -0.49
N GLN A 25 11.48 -19.21 -0.85
CA GLN A 25 11.76 -18.42 -2.04
C GLN A 25 12.97 -17.49 -1.88
N PHE A 26 13.28 -17.09 -0.63
CA PHE A 26 14.38 -16.18 -0.32
C PHE A 26 15.67 -16.98 -0.13
N LYS A 27 16.73 -16.64 -0.88
CA LYS A 27 18.03 -17.31 -0.80
C LYS A 27 19.07 -16.45 -0.10
N SER A 28 18.87 -15.14 -0.10
CA SER A 28 19.77 -14.14 0.47
C SER A 28 19.01 -13.06 1.25
N GLU A 29 19.75 -12.29 2.06
CA GLU A 29 19.22 -11.10 2.73
C GLU A 29 18.78 -10.01 1.72
N GLU A 30 19.47 -9.93 0.57
CA GLU A 30 19.12 -9.01 -0.50
C GLU A 30 17.73 -9.30 -1.08
N ASP A 31 17.38 -10.58 -1.27
CA ASP A 31 16.05 -10.98 -1.74
C ASP A 31 14.95 -10.52 -0.77
N VAL A 32 15.22 -10.58 0.54
CA VAL A 32 14.28 -10.13 1.57
C VAL A 32 14.12 -8.61 1.52
N SER A 33 15.22 -7.87 1.39
CA SER A 33 15.20 -6.40 1.30
C SER A 33 14.42 -5.93 0.07
N ASN A 34 14.66 -6.54 -1.09
CA ASN A 34 13.95 -6.21 -2.33
C ASN A 34 12.46 -6.55 -2.23
N PHE A 35 12.11 -7.70 -1.64
CA PHE A 35 10.72 -8.04 -1.38
C PHE A 35 10.01 -7.04 -0.47
N MET A 36 10.68 -6.54 0.58
CA MET A 36 10.08 -5.53 1.45
C MET A 36 9.82 -4.21 0.71
N LYS A 37 10.72 -3.79 -0.18
CA LYS A 37 10.52 -2.60 -1.03
C LYS A 37 9.30 -2.77 -1.95
N ASP A 38 9.21 -3.92 -2.61
CA ASP A 38 8.12 -4.23 -3.52
C ASP A 38 6.78 -4.35 -2.79
N LEU A 39 6.78 -5.04 -1.64
CA LEU A 39 5.60 -5.20 -0.79
C LEU A 39 5.10 -3.83 -0.30
N HIS A 40 6.00 -3.00 0.22
CA HIS A 40 5.65 -1.67 0.71
C HIS A 40 5.03 -0.81 -0.41
N SER A 41 5.62 -0.83 -1.60
CA SER A 41 5.10 -0.12 -2.77
C SER A 41 3.71 -0.61 -3.18
N GLN A 42 3.52 -1.93 -3.27
CA GLN A 42 2.24 -2.53 -3.63
C GLN A 42 1.14 -2.22 -2.59
N VAL A 43 1.47 -2.28 -1.30
CA VAL A 43 0.52 -1.93 -0.24
C VAL A 43 0.08 -0.47 -0.37
N LEU A 44 1.02 0.46 -0.59
CA LEU A 44 0.66 1.87 -0.81
C LEU A 44 -0.23 2.06 -2.04
N GLU A 45 0.06 1.38 -3.15
CA GLU A 45 -0.78 1.44 -4.35
C GLU A 45 -2.21 0.94 -4.07
N GLN A 46 -2.35 -0.19 -3.37
CA GLN A 46 -3.67 -0.74 -3.04
C GLN A 46 -4.45 0.18 -2.10
N MET A 47 -3.77 0.77 -1.11
CA MET A 47 -4.43 1.72 -0.23
C MET A 47 -4.88 2.98 -0.99
N LEU A 48 -4.10 3.47 -1.95
CA LEU A 48 -4.50 4.59 -2.83
C LEU A 48 -5.67 4.21 -3.74
N GLN A 49 -5.75 2.96 -4.22
CA GLN A 49 -6.94 2.48 -4.95
C GLN A 49 -8.18 2.51 -4.06
N GLY A 50 -8.06 2.07 -2.81
CA GLY A 50 -9.15 2.12 -1.83
C GLY A 50 -9.58 3.55 -1.49
N GLU A 51 -8.64 4.49 -1.38
CA GLU A 51 -8.98 5.92 -1.26
C GLU A 51 -9.77 6.42 -2.48
N MET A 52 -9.38 6.00 -3.69
CA MET A 52 -10.11 6.36 -4.91
C MET A 52 -11.50 5.73 -4.95
N ASP A 53 -11.67 4.49 -4.50
CA ASP A 53 -12.98 3.86 -4.38
C ASP A 53 -13.87 4.64 -3.42
N ALA A 54 -13.33 5.04 -2.27
CA ALA A 54 -14.05 5.87 -1.29
C ALA A 54 -14.37 7.28 -1.82
N HIS A 55 -13.46 7.89 -2.60
CA HIS A 55 -13.64 9.21 -3.20
C HIS A 55 -14.75 9.22 -4.26
N LEU A 56 -14.77 8.20 -5.13
CA LEU A 56 -15.77 8.09 -6.20
C LEU A 56 -17.08 7.44 -5.72
N GLY A 57 -17.05 6.69 -4.62
CA GLY A 57 -18.18 5.96 -4.06
C GLY A 57 -18.46 4.63 -4.77
N TYR A 58 -17.55 4.12 -5.60
CA TYR A 58 -17.71 2.87 -6.32
C TYR A 58 -16.36 2.22 -6.68
N GLU A 59 -16.37 0.89 -6.84
CA GLU A 59 -15.19 0.12 -7.18
C GLU A 59 -14.79 0.23 -8.66
N LYS A 60 -13.52 -0.06 -8.97
CA LYS A 60 -13.05 -0.10 -10.36
C LYS A 60 -13.90 -1.07 -11.20
N ASN A 61 -14.45 -0.56 -12.31
CA ASN A 61 -15.34 -1.25 -13.25
C ASN A 61 -16.75 -1.55 -12.73
N ASP A 62 -17.15 -0.98 -11.59
CA ASP A 62 -18.52 -1.10 -11.10
C ASP A 62 -19.49 -0.28 -11.97
N VAL A 63 -20.65 -0.86 -12.28
CA VAL A 63 -21.71 -0.21 -13.07
C VAL A 63 -22.31 1.01 -12.38
N SER A 64 -22.22 1.08 -11.05
CA SER A 64 -22.65 2.23 -10.25
C SER A 64 -21.89 3.51 -10.59
N GLY A 65 -20.70 3.41 -11.19
CA GLY A 65 -19.93 4.55 -11.67
C GLY A 65 -20.47 5.21 -12.95
N ASN A 66 -21.39 4.55 -13.68
CA ASN A 66 -21.90 5.08 -14.93
C ASN A 66 -22.79 6.31 -14.72
N ASN A 67 -22.54 7.37 -15.50
CA ASN A 67 -23.29 8.64 -15.45
C ASN A 67 -23.23 9.38 -14.10
N THR A 68 -22.24 9.09 -13.25
CA THR A 68 -22.04 9.78 -11.95
C THR A 68 -21.41 11.18 -12.07
N GLY A 69 -20.93 11.55 -13.27
CA GLY A 69 -20.30 12.84 -13.54
C GLY A 69 -18.80 12.91 -13.26
N ASN A 70 -18.23 11.97 -12.50
CA ASN A 70 -16.78 11.80 -12.36
C ASN A 70 -16.38 10.33 -12.58
N SER A 71 -15.19 10.10 -13.13
CA SER A 71 -14.72 8.76 -13.41
C SER A 71 -13.22 8.59 -13.23
N ARG A 72 -12.78 7.35 -13.04
CA ARG A 72 -11.35 7.01 -13.03
C ARG A 72 -10.73 7.35 -14.39
N ASN A 73 -9.61 8.06 -14.38
CA ASN A 73 -8.90 8.52 -15.57
C ASN A 73 -7.44 8.06 -15.57
N GLY A 74 -7.26 6.74 -15.43
CA GLY A 74 -5.96 6.10 -15.39
C GLY A 74 -5.17 6.37 -14.11
N ASN A 75 -3.86 6.28 -14.25
CA ASN A 75 -2.88 6.45 -13.18
C ASN A 75 -1.66 7.22 -13.70
N PHE A 76 -0.87 7.76 -12.78
CA PHE A 76 0.40 8.39 -13.11
C PHE A 76 1.51 7.86 -12.20
N PRO A 77 2.74 7.69 -12.72
CA PRO A 77 3.87 7.27 -11.92
C PRO A 77 4.31 8.40 -11.00
N LYS A 78 4.59 8.07 -9.73
CA LYS A 78 5.25 8.95 -8.79
C LYS A 78 6.34 8.20 -8.05
N THR A 79 7.53 8.78 -8.06
CA THR A 79 8.66 8.32 -7.28
C THR A 79 8.53 8.82 -5.84
N ILE A 80 8.52 7.88 -4.90
CA ILE A 80 8.51 8.14 -3.47
C ILE A 80 9.80 7.66 -2.81
N GLN A 81 10.26 8.42 -1.83
CA GLN A 81 11.35 8.04 -0.94
C GLN A 81 10.76 7.42 0.32
N THR A 82 11.11 6.16 0.56
CA THR A 82 10.69 5.35 1.70
C THR A 82 11.91 4.96 2.55
N GLU A 83 11.67 4.41 3.73
CA GLU A 83 12.75 3.89 4.59
C GLU A 83 13.54 2.74 3.93
N HIS A 84 12.90 1.99 3.04
CA HIS A 84 13.53 0.91 2.28
C HIS A 84 14.20 1.40 0.98
N GLY A 85 14.17 2.70 0.71
CA GLY A 85 14.77 3.33 -0.46
C GLY A 85 13.74 3.98 -1.39
N GLU A 86 14.18 4.25 -2.61
CA GLU A 86 13.34 4.86 -3.65
C GLU A 86 12.42 3.80 -4.27
N SER A 87 11.17 4.17 -4.50
CA SER A 87 10.20 3.29 -5.17
C SER A 87 9.27 4.11 -6.05
N THR A 88 8.89 3.57 -7.20
CA THR A 88 7.93 4.22 -8.11
C THR A 88 6.59 3.54 -7.96
N ILE A 89 5.57 4.31 -7.60
CA ILE A 89 4.20 3.84 -7.42
C ILE A 89 3.25 4.48 -8.42
N GLN A 90 2.16 3.79 -8.73
CA GLN A 90 1.09 4.28 -9.61
C GLN A 90 -0.04 4.92 -8.81
N ILE A 91 -0.22 6.23 -8.96
CA ILE A 91 -1.26 6.98 -8.25
C ILE A 91 -2.51 7.07 -9.12
N PRO A 92 -3.69 6.64 -8.63
CA PRO A 92 -4.93 6.77 -9.37
C PRO A 92 -5.33 8.24 -9.50
N ARG A 93 -6.02 8.56 -10.60
CA ARG A 93 -6.54 9.90 -10.87
C ARG A 93 -8.00 9.82 -11.30
N ASP A 94 -8.79 10.81 -10.91
CA ASP A 94 -10.15 11.02 -11.38
C ASP A 94 -10.18 11.98 -12.60
N ARG A 95 -11.31 12.01 -13.30
CA ARG A 95 -11.48 12.79 -14.54
C ARG A 95 -11.52 14.29 -14.24
N ASN A 96 -12.14 14.68 -13.13
CA ASN A 96 -12.31 16.07 -12.73
C ASN A 96 -11.03 16.64 -12.10
N GLY A 97 -10.18 15.79 -11.52
CA GLY A 97 -8.94 16.19 -10.87
C GLY A 97 -9.12 16.57 -9.39
N ASP A 98 -10.27 16.24 -8.82
CA ASP A 98 -10.68 16.58 -7.46
C ASP A 98 -10.14 15.59 -6.42
N PHE A 99 -9.55 14.47 -6.85
CA PHE A 99 -8.99 13.47 -5.94
C PHE A 99 -7.78 14.00 -5.18
N GLU A 100 -7.85 13.99 -3.85
CA GLU A 100 -6.76 14.39 -2.94
C GLU A 100 -6.33 13.21 -2.06
N PRO A 101 -5.28 12.47 -2.47
CA PRO A 101 -4.82 11.31 -1.70
C PRO A 101 -4.22 11.72 -0.35
N ILE A 102 -4.56 10.96 0.70
CA ILE A 102 -4.11 11.24 2.07
C ILE A 102 -2.80 10.50 2.35
N ILE A 103 -2.71 9.23 1.96
CA ILE A 103 -1.53 8.39 2.19
C ILE A 103 -0.28 8.94 1.51
N VAL A 104 -0.41 9.38 0.25
CA VAL A 104 0.69 10.00 -0.51
C VAL A 104 0.24 11.37 -1.03
N PRO A 105 0.37 12.44 -0.22
CA PRO A 105 -0.16 13.76 -0.58
C PRO A 105 0.41 14.31 -1.88
N LYS A 106 -0.39 15.13 -2.57
CA LYS A 106 0.03 15.85 -3.77
C LYS A 106 1.33 16.62 -3.51
N HIS A 107 2.24 16.60 -4.49
CA HIS A 107 3.54 17.28 -4.44
C HIS A 107 4.52 16.86 -3.33
N LYS A 108 4.20 15.85 -2.51
CA LYS A 108 5.13 15.27 -1.54
C LYS A 108 5.73 13.97 -2.06
N SER A 109 7.05 13.95 -2.30
CA SER A 109 7.77 12.75 -2.72
C SER A 109 8.46 12.02 -1.58
N ARG A 110 8.55 12.64 -0.39
CA ARG A 110 9.15 12.02 0.79
C ARG A 110 8.04 11.53 1.72
N CYS A 111 7.89 10.21 1.83
CA CYS A 111 7.04 9.59 2.83
C CYS A 111 7.79 9.64 4.15
N GLN A 112 7.68 10.74 4.89
CA GLN A 112 8.19 10.80 6.26
C GLN A 112 7.14 10.20 7.18
N THR A 113 7.49 9.13 7.87
CA THR A 113 6.86 8.81 9.15
C THR A 113 7.09 9.99 10.10
N PRO A 114 6.06 10.50 10.80
CA PRO A 114 6.25 11.48 11.87
C PRO A 114 7.08 10.92 13.02
#